data_AF-A0A9N9HP63-F1
#
_entry.id   AF-A0A9N9HP63-F1
#
_cell.length_a   1.000
_cell.length_b   1.000
_cell.length_c   1.000
_cell.angle_alpha   90.00
_cell.angle_beta   90.00
_cell.angle_gamma   90.00
#
_symmetry.space_group_name_H-M   'P 1'
#
loop_
_entity.id
_entity.type
_entity.pdbx_description
1 polymer ?
#
loop_
_entity_poly.entity_id
_entity_poly.type
_entity_poly.pdbx_seq_one_letter_code
_entity_poly.pdbx_strand_id
1 'polypeptide(L)'
;KDSKTKNSESFRKLQRTVFQQCLTILLKPILEGPELHFVVRHNAITFVPRISVILADMAEAYKFTNVYQPSTSKRPCGSCLILKDDLNNTELTNILPRTSYNMKQVISNGQAHENSIHTEHNIFWEIRDFNIYQVTVPDRMHILDLGLFKYMLDYTKELLNEQCGSWAVQTIEQRLTEIPRFHGLKIMKNAFELT
;
A
#
# COMPACT_ATOMS: atom_id res chain seq x y z
N LYS A 1 7.69 -8.22 -29.74
CA LYS A 1 7.45 -8.52 -28.31
C LYS A 1 5.96 -8.31 -28.07
N ASP A 2 5.21 -9.39 -27.91
CA ASP A 2 3.74 -9.38 -27.97
C ASP A 2 3.15 -8.74 -26.69
N SER A 3 2.52 -7.57 -26.83
CA SER A 3 1.99 -6.79 -25.69
C SER A 3 0.78 -7.47 -25.05
N LYS A 4 0.05 -8.31 -25.81
CA LYS A 4 -1.11 -9.07 -25.31
C LYS A 4 -0.73 -10.10 -24.25
N THR A 5 0.39 -10.80 -24.43
CA THR A 5 0.82 -11.86 -23.50
C THR A 5 1.27 -11.30 -22.16
N LYS A 6 1.87 -10.10 -22.14
CA LYS A 6 2.30 -9.44 -20.89
C LYS A 6 1.16 -8.96 -20.01
N ASN A 7 -0.01 -8.70 -20.59
CA ASN A 7 -1.16 -8.17 -19.87
C ASN A 7 -2.15 -9.26 -19.44
N SER A 8 -1.91 -10.52 -19.79
CA SER A 8 -2.79 -11.61 -19.37
C SER A 8 -2.72 -11.81 -17.85
N GLU A 9 -3.84 -12.20 -17.25
CA GLU A 9 -3.92 -12.50 -15.83
C GLU A 9 -2.96 -13.63 -15.44
N SER A 10 -2.86 -14.65 -16.28
CA SER A 10 -1.94 -15.78 -16.10
C SER A 10 -0.47 -15.34 -16.04
N PHE A 11 -0.06 -14.41 -16.90
CA PHE A 11 1.31 -13.89 -16.90
C PHE A 11 1.58 -13.02 -15.66
N ARG A 12 0.65 -12.13 -15.29
CA ARG A 12 0.77 -11.31 -14.07
C ARG A 12 0.82 -12.18 -12.81
N LYS A 13 0.05 -13.27 -12.77
CA LYS A 13 0.10 -14.27 -11.70
C LYS A 13 1.47 -14.94 -11.63
N LEU A 14 1.98 -15.42 -12.76
CA LEU A 14 3.31 -16.01 -12.84
C LEU A 14 4.41 -15.05 -12.36
N GLN A 15 4.34 -13.76 -12.76
CA GLN A 15 5.30 -12.76 -12.28
C GLN A 15 5.28 -12.60 -10.76
N ARG A 16 4.09 -12.56 -10.13
CA ARG A 16 3.97 -12.50 -8.66
C ARG A 16 4.52 -13.76 -8.00
N THR A 17 4.20 -14.93 -8.55
CA THR A 17 4.73 -16.21 -8.04
C THR A 17 6.26 -16.24 -8.10
N VAL A 18 6.86 -15.87 -9.23
CA VAL A 18 8.31 -15.83 -9.39
C VAL A 18 8.94 -14.81 -8.43
N PHE A 19 8.34 -13.63 -8.28
CA PHE A 19 8.81 -12.62 -7.33
C PHE A 19 8.82 -13.15 -5.89
N GLN A 20 7.74 -13.79 -5.46
CA GLN A 20 7.66 -14.40 -4.13
C GLN A 20 8.65 -15.56 -3.97
N GLN A 21 8.87 -16.38 -5.00
CA GLN A 21 9.91 -17.42 -4.97
C GLN A 21 11.33 -16.85 -4.84
N CYS A 22 11.64 -15.77 -5.54
CA CYS A 22 12.93 -15.08 -5.39
C CYS A 22 13.11 -14.56 -3.96
N LEU A 23 12.08 -13.95 -3.39
CA LEU A 23 12.09 -13.52 -1.98
C LEU A 23 12.23 -14.71 -1.03
N THR A 24 11.57 -15.83 -1.27
CA THR A 24 11.73 -17.06 -0.48
C THR A 24 13.18 -17.52 -0.48
N ILE A 25 13.84 -17.58 -1.64
CA ILE A 25 15.26 -17.96 -1.72
C ILE A 25 16.12 -16.98 -0.91
N LEU A 26 15.87 -15.67 -1.05
CA LEU A 26 16.63 -14.62 -0.37
C LEU A 26 16.44 -14.65 1.16
N LEU A 27 15.21 -14.89 1.63
CA LEU A 27 14.83 -14.79 3.03
C LEU A 27 14.91 -16.13 3.78
N LYS A 28 15.15 -17.23 3.08
CA LYS A 28 15.32 -18.56 3.69
C LYS A 28 16.30 -18.57 4.87
N PRO A 29 17.48 -17.93 4.82
CA PRO A 29 18.38 -17.89 5.96
C PRO A 29 17.82 -17.14 7.18
N ILE A 30 16.91 -16.18 6.98
CA ILE A 30 16.24 -15.45 8.07
C ILE A 30 15.14 -16.32 8.70
N LEU A 31 14.47 -17.13 7.88
CA LEU A 31 13.40 -18.03 8.33
C LEU A 31 13.91 -19.27 9.05
N GLU A 32 15.00 -19.86 8.55
CA GLU A 32 15.57 -21.13 9.05
C GLU A 32 16.80 -20.90 9.93
N GLY A 33 17.31 -19.68 9.99
CA GLY A 33 18.49 -19.33 10.77
C GLY A 33 18.27 -19.41 12.28
N PRO A 34 19.35 -19.50 13.05
CA PRO A 34 19.26 -19.47 14.51
C PRO A 34 18.71 -18.12 14.98
N GLU A 35 17.99 -18.12 16.12
CA GLU A 35 17.67 -16.89 16.84
C GLU A 35 18.97 -16.15 17.19
N LEU A 36 19.14 -14.94 16.68
CA LEU A 36 20.27 -14.09 17.09
C LEU A 36 19.97 -13.53 18.47
N HIS A 37 20.97 -13.39 19.31
CA HIS A 37 20.81 -12.77 20.62
C HIS A 37 21.98 -11.82 20.91
N PHE A 38 21.68 -10.74 21.60
CA PHE A 38 22.68 -9.83 22.16
C PHE A 38 22.60 -9.91 23.68
N VAL A 39 23.75 -9.86 24.37
CA VAL A 39 23.78 -9.80 25.83
C VAL A 39 23.89 -8.34 26.26
N VAL A 40 22.87 -7.82 26.93
CA VAL A 40 22.83 -6.46 27.49
C VAL A 40 22.68 -6.56 29.01
N ARG A 41 23.68 -6.10 29.76
CA ARG A 41 23.70 -6.14 31.25
C ARG A 41 23.39 -7.55 31.82
N HIS A 42 24.02 -8.58 31.25
CA HIS A 42 23.80 -10.00 31.59
C HIS A 42 22.42 -10.56 31.23
N ASN A 43 21.56 -9.81 30.54
CA ASN A 43 20.31 -10.32 29.98
C ASN A 43 20.50 -10.62 28.50
N ALA A 44 20.17 -11.85 28.09
CA ALA A 44 20.09 -12.20 26.68
C ALA A 44 18.81 -11.59 26.09
N ILE A 45 18.98 -10.69 25.11
CA ILE A 45 17.90 -10.11 24.32
C ILE A 45 17.94 -10.80 22.96
N THR A 46 16.92 -11.61 22.69
CA THR A 46 16.74 -12.19 21.37
C THR A 46 16.38 -11.10 20.36
N PHE A 47 17.09 -11.10 19.24
CA PHE A 47 16.85 -10.24 18.10
C PHE A 47 16.62 -11.10 16.86
N VAL A 48 15.51 -10.88 16.18
CA VAL A 48 15.29 -11.41 14.85
C VAL A 48 15.81 -10.37 13.86
N PRO A 49 16.74 -10.67 12.94
CA PRO A 49 17.15 -9.73 11.91
C PRO A 49 15.93 -9.36 11.07
N ARG A 50 15.42 -8.15 11.30
CA ARG A 50 14.30 -7.58 10.56
C ARG A 50 14.86 -6.90 9.32
N ILE A 51 14.21 -7.12 8.17
CA ILE A 51 14.35 -6.18 7.07
C ILE A 51 13.84 -4.84 7.61
N SER A 52 14.74 -3.86 7.66
CA SER A 52 14.40 -2.47 7.97
C SER A 52 13.31 -2.00 7.01
N VAL A 53 12.47 -1.07 7.47
CA VAL A 53 11.37 -0.42 6.72
C VAL A 53 11.56 -0.52 5.20
N ILE A 54 10.60 -1.17 4.52
CA ILE A 54 10.62 -1.26 3.05
C ILE A 54 10.10 0.06 2.52
N LEU A 55 11.04 0.92 2.10
CA LEU A 55 10.76 2.10 1.30
C LEU A 55 10.68 1.64 -0.15
N ALA A 56 9.48 1.71 -0.71
CA ALA A 56 9.19 1.25 -2.05
C ALA A 56 8.26 2.26 -2.71
N ASP A 57 8.36 2.45 -4.03
CA ASP A 57 7.33 3.19 -4.72
C ASP A 57 5.96 2.54 -4.51
N MET A 58 4.90 3.29 -4.76
CA MET A 58 3.55 2.79 -4.51
C MET A 58 3.28 1.44 -5.21
N ALA A 59 3.70 1.26 -6.46
CA ALA A 59 3.46 0.02 -7.20
C ALA A 59 4.29 -1.16 -6.66
N GLU A 60 5.49 -0.89 -6.17
CA GLU A 60 6.40 -1.85 -5.57
C GLU A 60 5.94 -2.26 -4.17
N ALA A 61 5.47 -1.31 -3.36
CA ALA A 61 4.88 -1.58 -2.04
C ALA A 61 3.74 -2.62 -2.13
N TYR A 62 2.91 -2.54 -3.17
CA TYR A 62 1.83 -3.50 -3.40
C TYR A 62 2.28 -4.88 -3.88
N LYS A 63 3.45 -4.97 -4.54
CA LYS A 63 4.06 -6.26 -4.86
C LYS A 63 4.59 -6.95 -3.61
N PHE A 64 5.25 -6.20 -2.72
CA PHE A 64 5.74 -6.73 -1.43
C PHE A 64 4.61 -7.23 -0.54
N THR A 65 3.48 -6.53 -0.54
CA THR A 65 2.33 -6.83 0.34
C THR A 65 1.32 -7.82 -0.25
N ASN A 66 1.46 -8.23 -1.53
CA ASN A 66 0.51 -9.07 -2.26
C ASN A 66 -0.94 -8.53 -2.29
N VAL A 67 -1.10 -7.23 -2.51
CA VAL A 67 -2.42 -6.59 -2.58
C VAL A 67 -2.58 -5.83 -3.89
N TYR A 68 -3.80 -5.49 -4.26
CA TYR A 68 -4.05 -4.78 -5.52
C TYR A 68 -3.60 -3.33 -5.41
N GLN A 69 -3.25 -2.74 -6.55
CA GLN A 69 -2.95 -1.32 -6.62
C GLN A 69 -4.22 -0.50 -6.25
N PRO A 70 -4.09 0.65 -5.54
CA PRO A 70 -5.17 1.46 -5.02
C PRO A 70 -6.17 1.88 -6.07
N SER A 71 -5.69 2.21 -7.28
CA SER A 71 -6.54 2.57 -8.42
C SER A 71 -7.51 1.46 -8.80
N THR A 72 -7.18 0.21 -8.49
CA THR A 72 -7.96 -1.00 -8.81
C THR A 72 -8.50 -1.72 -7.57
N SER A 73 -8.17 -1.22 -6.37
CA SER A 73 -8.48 -1.89 -5.10
C SER A 73 -9.81 -1.39 -4.55
N LYS A 74 -10.66 -2.34 -4.13
CA LYS A 74 -11.84 -2.05 -3.29
C LYS A 74 -11.46 -1.75 -1.85
N ARG A 75 -10.24 -2.13 -1.44
CA ARG A 75 -9.68 -1.94 -0.09
C ARG A 75 -8.32 -1.23 -0.18
N PRO A 76 -8.29 0.06 -0.57
CA PRO A 76 -7.05 0.74 -0.98
C PRO A 76 -6.06 1.03 0.17
N CYS A 77 -6.48 0.95 1.44
CA CYS A 77 -5.59 1.18 2.57
C CYS A 77 -4.52 0.07 2.67
N GLY A 78 -3.26 0.50 2.83
CA GLY A 78 -2.12 -0.40 3.02
C GLY A 78 -2.08 -1.09 4.39
N SER A 79 -2.78 -0.53 5.39
CA SER A 79 -2.71 -0.99 6.79
C SER A 79 -3.97 -1.69 7.26
N CYS A 80 -5.12 -1.51 6.60
CA CYS A 80 -6.39 -2.10 7.00
C CYS A 80 -7.28 -2.48 5.81
N LEU A 81 -8.30 -3.29 6.06
CA LEU A 81 -9.31 -3.69 5.08
C LEU A 81 -10.53 -2.78 5.13
N ILE A 82 -10.34 -1.47 5.01
CA ILE A 82 -11.43 -0.50 4.85
C ILE A 82 -11.93 -0.47 3.40
N LEU A 83 -13.23 -0.30 3.16
CA LEU A 83 -13.74 -0.09 1.79
C LEU A 83 -13.26 1.26 1.26
N LYS A 84 -13.12 1.35 -0.07
CA LYS A 84 -12.78 2.60 -0.75
C LYS A 84 -13.77 3.72 -0.41
N ASP A 85 -15.06 3.40 -0.39
CA ASP A 85 -16.14 4.37 -0.14
C ASP A 85 -16.19 4.80 1.34
N ASP A 86 -15.58 4.01 2.23
CA ASP A 86 -15.52 4.24 3.66
C ASP A 86 -14.22 4.93 4.11
N LEU A 87 -13.29 5.25 3.19
CA LEU A 87 -11.96 5.79 3.54
C LEU A 87 -12.00 7.03 4.42
N ASN A 88 -13.05 7.85 4.26
CA ASN A 88 -13.22 9.11 4.96
C ASN A 88 -14.18 9.01 6.15
N ASN A 89 -14.76 7.83 6.41
CA ASN A 89 -15.73 7.64 7.46
C ASN A 89 -15.01 7.54 8.82
N THR A 90 -15.05 8.63 9.58
CA THR A 90 -14.41 8.74 10.91
C THR A 90 -15.15 7.98 12.01
N GLU A 91 -16.40 7.56 11.77
CA GLU A 91 -17.22 6.85 12.75
C GLU A 91 -16.92 5.34 12.79
N LEU A 92 -16.09 4.84 11.87
CA LEU A 92 -15.73 3.44 11.81
C LEU A 92 -14.73 3.06 12.91
N THR A 93 -15.19 2.25 13.85
CA THR A 93 -14.38 1.80 15.00
C THR A 93 -13.81 0.39 14.85
N ASN A 94 -14.40 -0.46 14.00
CA ASN A 94 -14.07 -1.88 13.89
C ASN A 94 -13.57 -2.26 12.49
N ILE A 95 -12.41 -1.71 12.09
CA ILE A 95 -11.79 -2.03 10.81
C ILE A 95 -10.73 -3.13 11.01
N LEU A 96 -10.85 -4.22 10.24
CA LEU A 96 -9.91 -5.32 10.29
C LEU A 96 -8.51 -4.87 9.79
N PRO A 97 -7.44 -4.95 10.61
CA PRO A 97 -6.11 -4.57 10.16
C PRO A 97 -5.55 -5.59 9.16
N ARG A 98 -4.68 -5.14 8.26
CA ARG A 98 -3.88 -6.03 7.42
C ARG A 98 -2.74 -6.60 8.28
N THR A 99 -2.85 -7.88 8.59
CA THR A 99 -1.84 -8.66 9.29
C THR A 99 -1.62 -9.97 8.54
N SER A 100 -0.46 -10.60 8.70
CA SER A 100 -0.17 -11.91 8.12
C SER A 100 -1.29 -12.93 8.42
N TYR A 101 -1.80 -12.93 9.66
CA TYR A 101 -2.92 -13.77 10.08
C TYR A 101 -4.21 -13.44 9.34
N ASN A 102 -4.65 -12.18 9.36
CA ASN A 102 -5.92 -11.77 8.75
C ASN A 102 -5.92 -11.98 7.24
N MET A 103 -4.81 -11.73 6.55
CA MET A 103 -4.74 -11.93 5.10
C MET A 103 -4.77 -13.41 4.72
N LYS A 104 -4.09 -14.27 5.49
CA LYS A 104 -4.19 -15.74 5.32
C LYS A 104 -5.64 -16.22 5.53
N GLN A 105 -6.34 -15.71 6.55
CA GLN A 105 -7.75 -16.04 6.82
C GLN A 105 -8.68 -15.62 5.68
N VAL A 106 -8.50 -14.41 5.15
CA VAL A 106 -9.30 -13.92 4.01
C VAL A 106 -9.09 -14.79 2.77
N ILE A 107 -7.86 -15.27 2.53
CA ILE A 107 -7.57 -16.18 1.42
C ILE A 107 -8.19 -17.56 1.66
N SER A 108 -8.07 -18.13 2.86
CA SER A 108 -8.66 -19.45 3.18
C SER A 108 -10.17 -19.46 3.06
N ASN A 109 -10.82 -18.31 3.31
CA ASN A 109 -12.27 -18.15 3.18
C ASN A 109 -12.73 -17.90 1.72
N GLY A 110 -11.81 -17.87 0.75
CA GLY A 110 -12.14 -17.58 -0.66
C GLY A 110 -12.45 -16.11 -0.96
N GLN A 111 -12.17 -15.20 -0.02
CA GLN A 111 -12.56 -13.79 -0.09
C GLN A 111 -11.43 -12.87 -0.60
N ALA A 112 -10.38 -13.45 -1.19
CA ALA A 112 -9.18 -12.71 -1.60
C ALA A 112 -9.50 -11.58 -2.61
N HIS A 113 -10.25 -11.90 -3.66
CA HIS A 113 -10.61 -10.93 -4.71
C HIS A 113 -11.43 -9.75 -4.16
N GLU A 114 -12.44 -10.04 -3.33
CA GLU A 114 -13.31 -9.02 -2.70
C GLU A 114 -12.51 -8.07 -1.80
N ASN A 115 -11.49 -8.60 -1.14
CA ASN A 115 -10.60 -7.84 -0.26
C ASN A 115 -9.37 -7.27 -0.98
N SER A 116 -9.31 -7.40 -2.31
CA SER A 116 -8.22 -6.88 -3.15
C SER A 116 -6.86 -7.43 -2.75
N ILE A 117 -6.81 -8.75 -2.51
CA ILE A 117 -5.65 -9.54 -2.12
C ILE A 117 -5.32 -10.54 -3.24
N HIS A 118 -4.03 -10.70 -3.52
CA HIS A 118 -3.54 -11.75 -4.40
C HIS A 118 -3.43 -13.08 -3.62
N THR A 119 -3.94 -14.17 -4.19
CA THR A 119 -3.95 -15.51 -3.54
C THR A 119 -2.57 -16.15 -3.45
N GLU A 120 -1.58 -15.61 -4.15
CA GLU A 120 -0.21 -16.11 -4.09
C GLU A 120 0.35 -15.99 -2.67
N HIS A 121 1.06 -17.04 -2.23
CA HIS A 121 1.73 -17.04 -0.93
C HIS A 121 2.70 -15.87 -0.83
N ASN A 122 2.68 -15.18 0.31
CA ASN A 122 3.63 -14.13 0.63
C ASN A 122 4.59 -14.64 1.69
N ILE A 123 5.88 -14.69 1.38
CA ILE A 123 6.90 -15.22 2.28
C ILE A 123 7.01 -14.44 3.59
N PHE A 124 6.71 -13.13 3.58
CA PHE A 124 6.76 -12.30 4.77
C PHE A 124 5.73 -12.72 5.83
N TRP A 125 4.69 -13.48 5.44
CA TRP A 125 3.72 -14.02 6.40
C TRP A 125 4.27 -15.19 7.24
N GLU A 126 5.45 -15.72 6.91
CA GLU A 126 6.13 -16.77 7.67
C GLU A 126 7.16 -16.22 8.67
N ILE A 127 7.50 -14.93 8.59
CA ILE A 127 8.42 -14.29 9.53
C ILE A 127 7.68 -14.02 10.84
N ARG A 128 8.18 -14.58 11.94
CA ARG A 128 7.62 -14.35 13.29
C ARG A 128 7.74 -12.89 13.69
N ASP A 129 6.73 -12.38 14.40
CA ASP A 129 6.66 -11.00 14.91
C ASP A 129 6.94 -9.92 13.86
N PHE A 130 6.59 -10.21 12.60
CA PHE A 130 6.77 -9.31 11.46
C PHE A 130 5.45 -9.12 10.72
N ASN A 131 5.10 -7.85 10.51
CA ASN A 131 3.94 -7.49 9.72
C ASN A 131 4.36 -6.64 8.51
N ILE A 132 4.38 -7.26 7.33
CA ILE A 132 4.73 -6.60 6.07
C ILE A 132 3.92 -5.31 5.82
N TYR A 133 2.65 -5.29 6.24
CA TYR A 133 1.75 -4.16 6.05
C TYR A 133 2.06 -2.96 6.95
N GLN A 134 2.81 -3.17 8.03
CA GLN A 134 3.27 -2.11 8.93
C GLN A 134 4.65 -1.59 8.55
N VAL A 135 5.50 -2.46 7.99
CA VAL A 135 6.89 -2.10 7.66
C VAL A 135 7.07 -1.60 6.23
N THR A 136 6.12 -1.86 5.34
CA THR A 136 6.11 -1.30 3.99
C THR A 136 5.51 0.09 4.03
N VAL A 137 6.34 1.09 3.79
CA VAL A 137 5.91 2.48 3.67
C VAL A 137 5.96 2.83 2.19
N PRO A 138 4.81 3.03 1.52
CA PRO A 138 4.80 3.53 0.16
C PRO A 138 5.50 4.88 0.14
N ASP A 139 6.45 5.05 -0.77
CA ASP A 139 7.06 6.35 -1.03
C ASP A 139 5.96 7.29 -1.51
N ARG A 140 5.56 8.21 -0.64
CA ARG A 140 4.42 9.10 -0.82
C ARG A 140 4.73 10.23 -1.82
N MET A 141 5.92 10.26 -2.40
CA MET A 141 6.40 11.35 -3.25
C MET A 141 5.67 11.50 -4.60
N HIS A 142 4.74 10.60 -4.99
CA HIS A 142 4.30 10.50 -6.39
C HIS A 142 2.78 10.45 -6.66
N ILE A 143 1.96 11.32 -6.06
CA ILE A 143 0.49 11.21 -6.27
C ILE A 143 -0.25 12.47 -6.73
N LEU A 144 0.26 13.66 -6.51
CA LEU A 144 -0.02 14.82 -7.38
C LEU A 144 1.26 15.60 -7.62
N ASP A 145 2.38 14.88 -7.47
CA ASP A 145 3.70 15.43 -7.26
C ASP A 145 3.82 16.38 -6.04
N LEU A 146 2.71 16.53 -5.29
CA LEU A 146 2.54 17.18 -3.99
C LEU A 146 2.27 16.15 -2.86
N GLY A 147 2.27 14.85 -3.18
CA GLY A 147 1.90 13.77 -2.24
C GLY A 147 0.41 13.71 -1.86
N LEU A 148 -0.45 14.48 -2.52
CA LEU A 148 -1.90 14.48 -2.32
C LEU A 148 -2.60 13.50 -3.28
N PHE A 149 -3.68 12.88 -2.83
CA PHE A 149 -4.53 11.96 -3.58
C PHE A 149 -5.80 12.69 -4.02
N LYS A 150 -6.33 12.36 -5.20
CA LYS A 150 -7.62 12.90 -5.69
C LYS A 150 -8.74 12.79 -4.65
N TYR A 151 -8.92 11.61 -4.04
CA TYR A 151 -9.94 11.41 -3.02
C TYR A 151 -9.76 12.30 -1.77
N MET A 152 -8.53 12.67 -1.40
CA MET A 152 -8.30 13.59 -0.27
C MET A 152 -8.72 15.01 -0.63
N LEU A 153 -8.50 15.44 -1.88
CA LEU A 153 -9.00 16.72 -2.37
C LEU A 153 -10.52 16.73 -2.43
N ASP A 154 -11.13 15.68 -2.99
CA ASP A 154 -12.58 15.55 -3.10
C ASP A 154 -13.24 15.56 -1.71
N TYR A 155 -12.72 14.77 -0.76
CA TYR A 155 -13.18 14.78 0.63
C TYR A 155 -13.04 16.16 1.29
N THR A 156 -11.90 16.82 1.11
CA THR A 156 -11.67 18.15 1.70
C THR A 156 -12.66 19.17 1.12
N LYS A 157 -12.97 19.09 -0.18
CA LYS A 157 -13.99 19.93 -0.82
C LYS A 157 -15.38 19.65 -0.26
N GLU A 158 -15.77 18.38 -0.11
CA GLU A 158 -17.06 17.99 0.49
C GLU A 158 -17.18 18.54 1.91
N LEU A 159 -16.18 18.29 2.76
CA LEU A 159 -16.14 18.76 4.14
C LEU A 159 -16.22 20.28 4.24
N LEU A 160 -15.49 21.00 3.37
CA LEU A 160 -15.54 22.45 3.32
C LEU A 160 -16.87 22.97 2.80
N ASN A 161 -17.50 22.30 1.85
CA ASN A 161 -18.83 22.69 1.40
C ASN A 161 -19.84 22.56 2.54
N GLU A 162 -19.77 21.49 3.32
CA GLU A 162 -20.65 21.26 4.46
C GLU A 162 -20.43 22.25 5.60
N GLN A 163 -19.17 22.51 5.96
CA GLN A 163 -18.85 23.35 7.12
C GLN A 163 -18.84 24.85 6.81
N CYS A 164 -18.49 25.20 5.58
CA CYS A 164 -18.10 26.55 5.19
C CYS A 164 -18.86 27.05 3.95
N GLY A 165 -19.62 26.20 3.27
CA GLY A 165 -20.34 26.53 2.05
C GLY A 165 -19.46 26.55 0.80
N SER A 166 -20.10 26.76 -0.35
CA SER A 166 -19.47 26.64 -1.69
C SER A 166 -18.30 27.60 -1.92
N TRP A 167 -18.23 28.72 -1.21
CA TRP A 167 -17.11 29.68 -1.29
C TRP A 167 -15.77 29.01 -0.94
N ALA A 168 -15.73 28.12 0.06
CA ALA A 168 -14.50 27.47 0.50
C ALA A 168 -13.99 26.50 -0.57
N VAL A 169 -14.91 25.78 -1.22
CA VAL A 169 -14.62 24.90 -2.35
C VAL A 169 -14.05 25.69 -3.51
N GLN A 170 -14.72 26.78 -3.91
CA GLN A 170 -14.26 27.67 -4.99
C GLN A 170 -12.86 28.25 -4.68
N THR A 171 -12.61 28.60 -3.41
CA THR A 171 -11.31 29.11 -2.97
C THR A 171 -10.21 28.05 -3.11
N ILE A 172 -10.48 26.79 -2.72
CA ILE A 172 -9.52 25.69 -2.93
C ILE A 172 -9.30 25.43 -4.41
N GLU A 173 -10.36 25.41 -5.21
CA GLU A 173 -10.25 25.19 -6.65
C GLU A 173 -9.41 26.28 -7.32
N GLN A 174 -9.66 27.56 -6.98
CA GLN A 174 -8.84 28.67 -7.45
C GLN A 174 -7.37 28.47 -7.04
N ARG A 175 -7.10 28.17 -5.76
CA ARG A 175 -5.72 27.96 -5.27
C ARG A 175 -5.02 26.79 -5.95
N LEU A 176 -5.73 25.71 -6.29
CA LEU A 176 -5.17 24.59 -7.05
C LEU A 176 -4.73 25.04 -8.46
N THR A 177 -5.42 26.01 -9.07
CA THR A 177 -5.00 26.59 -10.36
C THR A 177 -3.77 27.48 -10.25
N GLU A 178 -3.57 28.13 -9.10
CA GLU A 178 -2.44 29.04 -8.83
C GLU A 178 -1.12 28.29 -8.52
N ILE A 179 -1.14 26.96 -8.33
CA ILE A 179 0.06 26.17 -8.07
C ILE A 179 1.04 26.28 -9.26
N PRO A 180 2.27 26.80 -9.06
CA PRO A 180 3.22 27.06 -10.15
C PRO A 180 3.59 25.81 -10.94
N ARG A 181 3.44 25.86 -12.27
CA ARG A 181 3.70 24.71 -13.16
C ARG A 181 5.03 24.82 -13.88
N PHE A 182 6.02 24.04 -13.45
CA PHE A 182 7.35 24.03 -14.06
C PHE A 182 7.46 22.98 -15.17
N HIS A 183 7.47 23.42 -16.43
CA HIS A 183 7.70 22.55 -17.58
C HIS A 183 9.12 21.96 -17.53
N GLY A 184 9.23 20.64 -17.45
CA GLY A 184 10.52 19.90 -17.44
C GLY A 184 10.83 19.22 -16.11
N LEU A 185 10.20 19.63 -15.01
CA LEU A 185 10.20 18.85 -13.77
C LEU A 185 9.14 17.74 -13.92
N LYS A 186 9.55 16.47 -13.85
CA LYS A 186 8.64 15.29 -13.90
C LYS A 186 7.58 15.28 -12.77
N ILE A 187 7.71 16.23 -11.85
CA ILE A 187 6.93 16.51 -10.66
C ILE A 187 5.63 17.26 -11.03
N MET A 188 5.06 17.24 -12.25
CA MET A 188 3.66 17.72 -12.47
C MET A 188 3.12 17.21 -13.81
N LYS A 189 2.85 15.90 -13.90
CA LYS A 189 2.20 15.32 -15.10
C LYS A 189 0.71 15.03 -14.94
N ASN A 190 0.23 14.77 -13.72
CA ASN A 190 -1.11 14.20 -13.51
C ASN A 190 -2.13 15.21 -12.93
N ALA A 191 -1.71 16.44 -12.61
CA ALA A 191 -2.63 17.50 -12.20
C ALA A 191 -3.61 17.92 -13.33
N PHE A 192 -3.34 17.52 -14.58
CA PHE A 192 -4.15 17.83 -15.76
C PHE A 192 -5.48 17.06 -15.83
N GLU A 193 -5.66 15.98 -15.07
CA GLU A 193 -6.89 15.15 -15.07
C GLU A 193 -7.89 15.52 -13.95
N LEU A 194 -7.64 16.65 -13.26
CA LEU A 194 -8.44 17.15 -12.13
C LEU A 194 -9.32 18.38 -12.47
N THR A 195 -9.19 18.92 -13.67
CA THR A 195 -10.15 19.85 -14.30
C THR A 195 -11.02 19.08 -15.26
#